data_AF-A0A930A5G9-F1
#
_entry.id   AF-A0A930A5G9-F1
#
_cell.length_a   1.000
_cell.length_b   1.000
_cell.length_c   1.000
_cell.angle_alpha   90.00
_cell.angle_beta   90.00
_cell.angle_gamma   90.00
#
_symmetry.space_group_name_H-M   'P 1'
#
loop_
_entity.id
_entity.type
_entity.pdbx_description
1 polymer ?
#
loop_
_entity_poly.entity_id
_entity_poly.type
_entity_poly.pdbx_seq_one_letter_code
_entity_poly.pdbx_strand_id
1 'polypeptide(L)'
;HIAAVKYALEHKGVEKVNLGTGNGYSVLQVVQAYSKACGRDLPYDILPRRAGDVAECYADPTKALELLGWKAQYNIDQMCRDSWNFTQMNPNGIE
;
A
#
# COMPACT_ATOMS: atom_id res chain seq x y z
N HIS A 1 9.41 -6.55 8.53
CA HIS A 1 9.80 -7.00 9.88
C HIS A 1 11.14 -7.73 9.90
N ILE A 2 11.30 -8.90 9.26
CA ILE A 2 12.55 -9.69 9.32
C ILE A 2 13.80 -8.88 8.90
N ALA A 3 13.72 -8.07 7.84
CA ALA A 3 14.83 -7.21 7.42
C ALA A 3 15.29 -6.22 8.51
N ALA A 4 14.34 -5.61 9.23
CA ALA A 4 14.63 -4.71 10.35
C ALA A 4 15.23 -5.46 11.55
N VAL A 5 14.78 -6.70 11.82
CA VAL A 5 15.36 -7.54 12.89
C VAL A 5 16.83 -7.84 12.60
N LYS A 6 17.17 -8.22 11.36
CA LYS A 6 18.57 -8.46 10.98
C LYS A 6 19.44 -7.23 11.24
N TYR A 7 19.00 -6.05 10.80
CA TYR A 7 19.70 -4.79 11.07
C TYR A 7 19.86 -4.53 12.59
N ALA A 8 18.81 -4.73 13.38
CA ALA A 8 18.81 -4.47 14.82
C ALA A 8 19.69 -5.45 15.63
N LEU A 9 19.98 -6.64 15.11
CA LEU A 9 20.92 -7.57 15.76
C LEU A 9 22.36 -7.11 15.64
N GLU A 10 22.68 -6.34 14.59
CA GLU A 10 24.04 -5.86 14.29
C GLU A 10 24.29 -4.41 14.75
N HIS A 11 23.22 -3.65 15.05
CA HIS A 11 23.28 -2.23 15.35
C HIS A 11 22.56 -1.89 16.66
N LYS A 12 23.05 -0.87 17.39
CA LYS A 12 22.41 -0.36 18.62
C LYS A 12 21.73 0.98 18.33
N GLY A 13 20.68 1.29 19.09
CA GLY A 13 19.95 2.55 18.99
C GLY A 13 18.57 2.42 18.36
N VAL A 14 18.01 3.55 17.90
CA VAL A 14 16.66 3.62 17.34
C VAL A 14 16.72 4.26 15.96
N GLU A 15 16.16 3.58 14.97
CA GLU A 15 16.02 4.09 13.61
C GLU A 15 14.55 4.23 13.20
N LYS A 16 14.20 5.40 12.68
CA LYS A 16 12.90 5.65 12.05
C LYS A 16 13.03 5.41 10.56
N VAL A 17 12.18 4.55 10.01
CA VAL A 17 12.23 4.13 8.60
C VAL A 17 10.82 4.10 8.03
N ASN A 18 10.63 4.72 6.87
CA ASN A 18 9.38 4.64 6.13
C ASN A 18 9.29 3.30 5.39
N LEU A 19 8.15 2.61 5.50
CA LEU A 19 7.84 1.45 4.67
C LEU A 19 6.72 1.83 3.71
N GLY A 20 7.07 2.08 2.47
CA GLY A 20 6.13 2.39 1.40
C GLY A 20 6.75 2.14 0.04
N THR A 21 5.96 2.32 -1.01
CA THR A 21 6.38 2.04 -2.39
C THR A 21 7.17 3.17 -3.05
N GLY A 22 7.08 4.40 -2.52
CA GLY A 22 7.53 5.59 -3.24
C GLY A 22 6.54 6.12 -4.27
N ASN A 23 5.48 5.36 -4.57
CA ASN A 23 4.53 5.68 -5.63
C ASN A 23 3.17 6.04 -5.02
N GLY A 24 2.75 7.29 -5.21
CA GLY A 24 1.39 7.73 -4.91
C GLY A 24 0.40 7.28 -5.99
N TYR A 25 -0.78 6.84 -5.58
CA TYR A 25 -1.91 6.59 -6.48
C TYR A 25 -3.09 7.45 -6.02
N SER A 26 -3.71 8.13 -6.97
CA SER A 26 -4.97 8.85 -6.73
C SER A 26 -6.12 7.89 -6.47
N VAL A 27 -7.19 8.39 -5.85
CA VAL A 27 -8.43 7.63 -5.64
C VAL A 27 -8.93 7.00 -6.94
N LEU A 28 -8.93 7.75 -8.04
CA LEU A 28 -9.43 7.26 -9.33
C LEU A 28 -8.54 6.16 -9.93
N GLN A 29 -7.22 6.23 -9.74
CA GLN A 29 -6.32 5.14 -10.17
C GLN A 29 -6.58 3.85 -9.37
N VAL A 30 -6.86 3.96 -8.07
CA VAL A 30 -7.25 2.80 -7.26
C VAL A 30 -8.58 2.22 -7.73
N VAL A 31 -9.59 3.06 -8.01
CA VAL A 31 -10.89 2.62 -8.56
C VAL A 31 -10.70 1.89 -9.89
N GLN A 32 -9.88 2.41 -10.80
CA GLN A 32 -9.58 1.78 -12.08
C GLN A 32 -8.88 0.41 -11.91
N ALA A 33 -7.84 0.34 -11.08
CA ALA A 33 -7.12 -0.90 -10.80
C ALA A 33 -8.02 -1.96 -10.15
N TYR A 34 -8.91 -1.54 -9.24
CA TYR A 34 -9.85 -2.44 -8.57
C TYR A 34 -10.98 -2.89 -9.50
N SER A 35 -11.47 -2.00 -10.37
CA SER A 35 -12.46 -2.34 -11.41
C SER A 35 -11.90 -3.40 -12.36
N LYS A 36 -10.65 -3.24 -12.80
CA LYS A 36 -9.92 -4.26 -13.56
C LYS A 36 -9.81 -5.58 -12.80
N ALA A 37 -9.51 -5.54 -11.50
CA ALA A 37 -9.37 -6.74 -10.67
C ALA A 37 -10.69 -7.51 -10.52
N CYS A 38 -11.82 -6.82 -10.34
CA CYS A 38 -13.13 -7.47 -10.20
C CYS A 38 -13.86 -7.75 -11.53
N GLY A 39 -13.30 -7.31 -12.66
CA GLY A 39 -13.85 -7.56 -13.98
C GLY A 39 -15.16 -6.81 -14.27
N ARG A 40 -15.42 -5.72 -13.56
CA ARG A 40 -16.63 -4.88 -13.72
C ARG A 40 -16.36 -3.43 -13.34
N ASP A 41 -17.14 -2.53 -13.91
CA ASP A 41 -17.09 -1.11 -13.55
C ASP A 41 -17.56 -0.91 -12.10
N LEU A 42 -16.83 -0.06 -11.37
CA LEU A 42 -17.17 0.31 -10.01
C LEU A 42 -17.84 1.69 -10.02
N PRO A 43 -19.13 1.80 -9.67
CA PRO A 43 -19.81 3.09 -9.58
C PRO A 43 -19.25 3.88 -8.39
N TYR A 44 -19.10 5.20 -8.58
CA TYR A 44 -18.71 6.14 -7.53
C TYR A 44 -19.31 7.51 -7.82
N ASP A 45 -19.43 8.32 -6.76
CA ASP A 45 -19.83 9.73 -6.86
C ASP A 45 -18.72 10.63 -6.31
N ILE A 46 -18.54 11.79 -6.93
CA ILE A 46 -17.62 12.81 -6.42
C ILE A 46 -18.37 13.66 -5.39
N LEU A 47 -17.99 13.50 -4.13
CA LEU A 47 -18.54 14.25 -3.01
C LEU A 47 -17.57 15.36 -2.56
N PRO A 48 -18.04 16.32 -1.73
CA PRO A 48 -17.17 17.35 -1.18
C PRO A 48 -15.96 16.78 -0.45
N ARG A 49 -14.87 17.56 -0.40
CA ARG A 49 -13.64 17.18 0.30
C ARG A 49 -13.91 16.85 1.77
N ARG A 50 -13.40 15.71 2.23
CA ARG A 50 -13.45 15.36 3.65
C ARG A 50 -12.53 16.28 4.45
N ALA A 51 -13.06 16.89 5.51
CA ALA A 51 -12.29 17.78 6.37
C ALA A 51 -11.09 17.02 6.98
N GLY A 52 -9.90 17.61 6.89
CA GLY A 52 -8.65 17.02 7.38
C GLY A 52 -7.87 16.18 6.38
N ASP A 53 -8.43 15.84 5.21
CA ASP A 53 -7.67 15.11 4.19
C ASP A 53 -6.62 16.01 3.53
N VAL A 54 -5.38 15.53 3.47
CA VAL A 54 -4.29 16.14 2.68
C VAL A 54 -4.46 15.82 1.19
N ALA A 55 -3.88 16.64 0.32
CA ALA A 55 -4.01 16.43 -1.14
C ALA A 55 -3.24 15.18 -1.60
N GLU A 56 -2.00 15.02 -1.13
CA GLU A 56 -1.11 13.92 -1.51
C GLU A 56 -0.26 13.52 -0.31
N CYS A 57 -0.02 12.21 -0.17
CA CYS A 57 0.88 11.66 0.84
C CYS A 57 1.45 10.33 0.33
N TYR A 58 2.76 10.25 0.22
CA TYR A 58 3.48 9.04 -0.15
C TYR A 58 4.85 9.02 0.56
N ALA A 59 5.38 7.83 0.78
CA ALA A 59 6.64 7.64 1.50
C ALA A 59 7.84 7.85 0.58
N ASP A 60 8.94 8.43 1.08
CA ASP A 60 10.27 8.20 0.53
C ASP A 60 10.84 6.88 1.10
N PRO A 61 11.04 5.83 0.27
CA PRO A 61 11.52 4.52 0.73
C PRO A 61 13.05 4.38 0.69
N THR A 62 13.80 5.43 0.34
CA THR A 62 15.26 5.38 0.12
C THR A 62 15.99 4.79 1.33
N LYS A 63 15.66 5.27 2.54
CA LYS A 63 16.27 4.79 3.78
C LYS A 63 16.02 3.30 4.05
N ALA A 64 14.86 2.77 3.66
CA ALA A 64 14.55 1.35 3.84
C ALA A 64 15.37 0.48 2.87
N LEU A 65 15.61 0.98 1.65
CA LEU A 65 16.46 0.30 0.68
C LEU A 65 17.92 0.30 1.13
N GLU A 66 18.45 1.46 1.54
CA GLU A 66 19.85 1.62 1.91
C GLU A 66 20.21 0.85 3.19
N LEU A 67 19.39 0.99 4.24
CA LEU A 67 19.71 0.38 5.55
C LEU A 67 19.31 -1.09 5.64
N LEU A 68 18.15 -1.44 5.08
CA LEU A 68 17.55 -2.77 5.30
C LEU A 68 17.66 -3.67 4.06
N GLY A 69 18.15 -3.15 2.93
CA GLY A 69 18.09 -3.84 1.64
C GLY A 69 16.64 -4.12 1.21
N TRP A 70 15.66 -3.40 1.75
CA TRP A 70 14.24 -3.71 1.60
C TRP A 70 13.56 -2.74 0.63
N LYS A 71 12.73 -3.29 -0.26
CA LYS A 71 11.90 -2.53 -1.19
C LYS A 71 10.56 -3.24 -1.40
N ALA A 72 9.48 -2.47 -1.49
CA ALA A 72 8.18 -3.00 -1.89
C ALA A 72 8.22 -3.53 -3.34
N GLN A 73 7.67 -4.72 -3.57
CA GLN A 73 7.79 -5.43 -4.85
C GLN A 73 6.52 -5.42 -5.70
N TYR A 74 5.37 -5.10 -5.08
CA TYR A 74 4.07 -5.23 -5.73
C TYR A 74 3.50 -3.86 -6.14
N ASN A 75 2.91 -3.81 -7.32
CA ASN A 75 2.23 -2.62 -7.86
C ASN A 75 0.73 -2.61 -7.53
N ILE A 76 0.03 -1.54 -7.92
CA ILE A 76 -1.39 -1.36 -7.59
C ILE A 76 -2.29 -2.46 -8.18
N ASP A 77 -2.01 -2.93 -9.39
CA ASP A 77 -2.78 -4.00 -10.03
C ASP A 77 -2.67 -5.31 -9.23
N GLN A 78 -1.46 -5.64 -8.75
CA GLN A 78 -1.25 -6.83 -7.92
C GLN A 78 -1.95 -6.69 -6.57
N MET A 79 -1.80 -5.53 -5.92
CA MET A 79 -2.48 -5.25 -4.65
C MET A 79 -4.00 -5.36 -4.76
N CYS A 80 -4.61 -4.76 -5.80
CA CYS A 80 -6.06 -4.82 -6.02
C CYS A 80 -6.54 -6.24 -6.37
N ARG A 81 -5.80 -6.98 -7.20
CA ARG A 81 -6.13 -8.38 -7.53
C ARG A 81 -6.12 -9.26 -6.28
N ASP A 82 -5.08 -9.18 -5.47
CA ASP A 82 -4.93 -10.04 -4.30
C ASP A 82 -5.97 -9.67 -3.22
N SER A 83 -6.28 -8.37 -3.07
CA SER A 83 -7.40 -7.89 -2.24
C SER A 83 -8.74 -8.44 -2.71
N TRP A 84 -9.03 -8.39 -4.02
CA TRP A 84 -10.27 -8.91 -4.57
C TRP A 84 -10.39 -10.42 -4.38
N ASN A 85 -9.33 -11.18 -4.63
CA ASN A 85 -9.28 -12.62 -4.37
C ASN A 85 -9.64 -12.93 -2.90
N PHE A 86 -9.07 -12.17 -1.96
CA PHE A 86 -9.40 -12.32 -0.55
C PHE A 86 -10.89 -12.03 -0.29
N THR A 87 -11.44 -10.94 -0.83
CA THR A 87 -12.87 -10.62 -0.70
C THR A 87 -13.77 -11.72 -1.27
N GLN A 88 -13.41 -12.33 -2.39
CA GLN A 88 -14.18 -13.42 -2.99
C GLN A 88 -14.16 -14.68 -2.13
N MET A 89 -13.01 -15.00 -1.52
CA MET A 89 -12.87 -16.17 -0.65
C MET A 89 -13.50 -15.95 0.73
N ASN A 90 -13.62 -14.70 1.17
CA ASN A 90 -14.08 -14.32 2.52
C ASN A 90 -15.17 -13.24 2.44
N PRO A 91 -16.34 -13.53 1.83
CA PRO A 91 -17.37 -12.52 1.59
C PRO A 91 -17.92 -11.89 2.87
N ASN A 92 -17.85 -12.62 4.00
CA ASN A 92 -18.29 -12.16 5.32
C ASN A 92 -17.12 -11.79 6.25
N GLY A 93 -15.90 -11.69 5.73
CA GLY A 93 -14.68 -11.53 6.53
C GLY A 93 -14.11 -12.85 7.04
N ILE A 94 -13.13 -12.75 7.95
CA ILE A 94 -12.50 -13.91 8.60
C ILE A 94 -13.29 -14.19 9.89
N GLU A 95 -13.88 -15.38 9.99
CA GLU A 95 -14.41 -15.93 11.25
C GLU A 95 -13.31 -16.60 12.08
#